data_AF-A0A8B9TUJ4-F1
#
_entry.id   AF-A0A8B9TUJ4-F1
#
_cell.length_a   1.000
_cell.length_b   1.000
_cell.length_c   1.000
_cell.angle_alpha   90.00
_cell.angle_beta   90.00
_cell.angle_gamma   90.00
#
_symmetry.space_group_name_H-M   'P 1'
#
loop_
_entity.id
_entity.type
_entity.pdbx_description
1 polymer ?
#
loop_
_entity_poly.entity_id
_entity_poly.type
_entity_poly.pdbx_seq_one_letter_code
_entity_poly.pdbx_strand_id
1 'polypeptide(L)'
;MAAYGSGVLVGNWNEAAVLEEDRMRDFIRKRDRGELLMQKIGRLEENLLKKIKLSVSKDGFICFGDTVMLLSPDSESSVDNYTGACGNLTLAINLEEISIYSAVSLQAPCGVSAVKTIDPVGRNTFCLLSVDGSSVGEPIRFGQKFGLGTTGGFSDPMFYLASDHKSFIRFAKKSHLQQVFLTDELSYLTCWQAAFLDPQLRLEYEGSPVPANSKVIITHCHTNRSLAVPRNFWTRSYFGREYEVICHTYLDSHRVEEDKNYWVIVTANPGDNGTMIDRPDPQPGGIGKKEFCQETENIKIPDYK
;
A
#
# COMPACT_ATOMS: atom_id res chain seq x y z
N MET A 1 -26.66 16.07 -46.91
CA MET A 1 -25.62 17.07 -47.24
C MET A 1 -24.28 16.37 -47.05
N ALA A 2 -23.45 16.27 -48.09
CA ALA A 2 -22.16 15.59 -47.99
C ALA A 2 -21.18 16.47 -47.19
N ALA A 3 -20.54 15.91 -46.17
CA ALA A 3 -19.43 16.57 -45.47
C ALA A 3 -18.16 16.44 -46.31
N TYR A 4 -17.54 17.56 -46.65
CA TYR A 4 -16.28 17.60 -47.39
C TYR A 4 -15.11 17.80 -46.43
N GLY A 5 -13.93 17.27 -46.77
CA GLY A 5 -12.72 17.47 -45.96
C GLY A 5 -12.21 18.91 -46.00
N SER A 6 -11.39 19.30 -45.02
CA SER A 6 -10.86 20.67 -44.86
C SER A 6 -10.02 21.19 -46.03
N GLY A 7 -9.54 20.31 -46.91
CA GLY A 7 -8.82 20.68 -48.15
C GLY A 7 -9.72 21.05 -49.33
N VAL A 8 -11.05 20.93 -49.19
CA VAL A 8 -12.02 21.24 -50.25
C VAL A 8 -12.70 22.57 -49.93
N LEU A 9 -12.59 23.54 -50.84
CA LEU A 9 -13.09 24.91 -50.67
C LEU A 9 -14.62 25.02 -50.85
N VAL A 10 -15.38 24.26 -50.06
CA VAL A 10 -16.84 24.19 -50.14
C VAL A 10 -17.47 24.53 -48.79
N GLY A 11 -18.50 25.37 -48.81
CA GLY A 11 -19.22 25.76 -47.60
C GLY A 11 -18.36 26.62 -46.67
N ASN A 12 -18.35 26.29 -45.38
CA ASN A 12 -17.65 27.06 -44.35
C ASN A 12 -16.16 26.69 -44.21
N TRP A 13 -15.50 26.41 -45.33
CA TRP A 13 -14.13 25.90 -45.35
C TRP A 13 -13.12 26.86 -44.73
N ASN A 14 -13.31 28.18 -44.90
CA ASN A 14 -12.38 29.19 -44.41
C ASN A 14 -12.45 29.33 -42.88
N GLU A 15 -13.64 29.38 -42.28
CA GLU A 15 -13.76 29.40 -40.81
C GLU A 15 -13.23 28.11 -40.19
N ALA A 16 -13.47 26.95 -40.84
CA ALA A 16 -12.92 25.67 -40.39
C ALA A 16 -11.38 25.64 -40.45
N ALA A 17 -10.77 26.20 -41.50
CA ALA A 17 -9.32 26.29 -41.63
C ALA A 17 -8.70 27.23 -40.59
N VAL A 18 -9.29 28.42 -40.37
CA VAL A 18 -8.83 29.37 -39.35
C VAL A 18 -8.96 28.78 -37.94
N LEU A 19 -10.08 28.11 -37.64
CA LEU A 19 -10.28 27.46 -36.34
C LEU A 19 -9.24 26.37 -36.07
N GLU A 20 -8.87 25.59 -37.09
CA GLU A 20 -7.83 24.57 -36.95
C GLU A 20 -6.44 25.19 -36.77
N GLU A 21 -6.14 26.29 -37.47
CA GLU A 21 -4.90 27.04 -37.26
C GLU A 21 -4.82 27.59 -35.83
N ASP A 22 -5.89 28.19 -35.31
CA ASP A 22 -5.96 28.66 -33.93
C ASP A 22 -5.76 27.54 -32.92
N ARG A 23 -6.41 26.39 -33.14
CA ARG A 23 -6.24 25.20 -32.31
C ARG A 23 -4.78 24.71 -32.31
N MET A 24 -4.14 24.70 -33.46
CA MET A 24 -2.72 24.32 -33.60
C MET A 24 -1.81 25.32 -32.88
N ARG A 25 -2.04 26.63 -33.05
CA ARG A 25 -1.27 27.69 -32.37
C ARG A 25 -1.37 27.56 -30.85
N ASP A 26 -2.58 27.34 -30.33
CA ASP A 26 -2.80 27.13 -28.91
C ASP A 26 -2.16 25.84 -28.39
N PHE A 27 -2.19 24.76 -29.18
CA PHE A 27 -1.49 23.53 -28.85
C PHE A 27 0.03 23.75 -28.74
N ILE A 28 0.64 24.40 -29.73
CA ILE A 28 2.09 24.70 -29.74
C ILE A 28 2.45 25.58 -28.54
N ARG A 29 1.69 26.65 -28.28
CA ARG A 29 1.89 27.52 -27.11
C ARG A 29 1.84 26.74 -25.79
N LYS A 30 0.84 25.87 -25.62
CA LYS A 30 0.71 25.03 -24.41
C LYS A 30 1.85 24.02 -24.30
N ARG A 31 2.25 23.40 -25.42
CA ARG A 31 3.39 22.45 -25.47
C ARG A 31 4.69 23.11 -25.04
N ASP A 32 4.97 24.29 -25.57
CA ASP A 32 6.22 25.02 -25.33
C ASP A 32 6.27 25.52 -23.87
N ARG A 33 5.12 25.83 -23.25
CA ARG A 33 5.01 26.11 -21.82
C ARG A 33 4.96 24.86 -20.91
N GLY A 34 4.88 23.67 -21.49
CA GLY A 34 4.75 22.43 -20.71
C GLY A 34 3.36 22.22 -20.08
N GLU A 35 2.34 22.95 -20.54
CA GLU A 35 0.99 22.95 -19.96
C GLU A 35 0.09 21.86 -20.53
N LEU A 36 0.56 21.08 -21.51
CA LEU A 36 -0.21 19.95 -22.01
C LEU A 36 -0.42 18.95 -20.89
N LEU A 37 -1.63 18.39 -20.83
CA LEU A 37 -2.01 17.39 -19.84
C LEU A 37 -1.02 16.21 -19.82
N MET A 38 -0.63 15.72 -21.00
CA MET A 38 0.38 14.66 -21.12
C MET A 38 1.72 15.02 -20.46
N GLN A 39 2.17 16.27 -20.59
CA GLN A 39 3.43 16.74 -19.98
C GLN A 39 3.31 16.93 -18.47
N LYS A 40 2.12 17.31 -17.97
CA LYS A 40 1.85 17.41 -16.53
C LYS A 40 1.80 16.02 -15.88
N ILE A 41 1.07 15.10 -16.51
CA ILE A 41 0.94 13.70 -16.07
C ILE A 41 2.29 13.01 -16.07
N GLY A 42 3.07 13.12 -17.15
CA GLY A 42 4.40 12.50 -17.22
C GLY A 42 5.33 12.96 -16.09
N ARG A 43 5.33 14.25 -15.76
CA ARG A 43 6.10 14.77 -14.62
C ARG A 43 5.63 14.25 -13.26
N LEU A 44 4.32 14.07 -13.09
CA LEU A 44 3.74 13.50 -11.88
C LEU A 44 4.10 12.02 -11.75
N GLU A 45 3.99 11.25 -12.83
CA GLU A 45 4.39 9.84 -12.90
C GLU A 45 5.88 9.65 -12.62
N GLU A 46 6.74 10.47 -13.20
CA GLU A 46 8.19 10.41 -12.99
C GLU A 46 8.57 10.48 -11.50
N ASN A 47 7.85 11.30 -10.72
CA ASN A 47 8.07 11.41 -9.28
C ASN A 47 7.43 10.26 -8.50
N LEU A 48 6.16 9.93 -8.78
CA LEU A 48 5.43 8.88 -8.06
C LEU A 48 5.99 7.49 -8.29
N LEU A 49 6.47 7.21 -9.51
CA LEU A 49 7.03 5.92 -9.90
C LEU A 49 8.56 5.90 -9.76
N LYS A 50 9.17 6.97 -9.24
CA LYS A 50 10.58 7.02 -8.92
C LYS A 50 10.92 5.91 -7.94
N LYS A 51 11.86 5.04 -8.30
CA LYS A 51 12.33 3.97 -7.42
C LYS A 51 12.94 4.56 -6.15
N ILE A 52 12.55 4.02 -5.00
CA ILE A 52 13.05 4.43 -3.68
C ILE A 52 13.72 3.24 -3.02
N LYS A 53 14.83 3.51 -2.33
CA LYS A 53 15.50 2.51 -1.50
C LYS A 53 14.86 2.51 -0.12
N LEU A 54 14.36 1.36 0.32
CA LEU A 54 13.86 1.19 1.68
C LEU A 54 15.03 1.19 2.67
N SER A 55 14.75 1.60 3.92
CA SER A 55 15.72 1.52 5.00
C SER A 55 16.02 0.06 5.35
N VAL A 56 17.28 -0.22 5.65
CA VAL A 56 17.73 -1.55 6.08
C VAL A 56 17.60 -1.65 7.58
N SER A 57 16.84 -2.64 8.06
CA SER A 57 16.77 -2.94 9.49
C SER A 57 18.08 -3.59 9.95
N LYS A 58 18.84 -2.92 10.82
CA LYS A 58 20.11 -3.42 11.35
C LYS A 58 19.90 -4.49 12.43
N ASP A 59 18.95 -4.23 13.32
CA ASP A 59 18.71 -5.03 14.52
C ASP A 59 17.48 -5.94 14.40
N GLY A 60 16.85 -5.99 13.22
CA GLY A 60 15.63 -6.76 12.96
C GLY A 60 14.33 -6.06 13.39
N PHE A 61 14.42 -4.82 13.90
CA PHE A 61 13.28 -4.00 14.30
C PHE A 61 13.06 -2.82 13.35
N ILE A 62 11.85 -2.26 13.36
CA ILE A 62 11.55 -1.00 12.67
C ILE A 62 11.90 0.19 13.57
N CYS A 63 12.54 1.21 13.00
CA CYS A 63 12.97 2.40 13.73
C CYS A 63 12.31 3.67 13.20
N PHE A 64 12.23 4.69 14.07
CA PHE A 64 11.83 6.02 13.64
C PHE A 64 12.81 6.58 12.59
N GLY A 65 12.27 7.18 11.53
CA GLY A 65 13.02 7.67 10.37
C GLY A 65 13.19 6.64 9.26
N ASP A 66 12.79 5.39 9.46
CA ASP A 66 12.89 4.37 8.42
C ASP A 66 11.92 4.61 7.27
N THR A 67 12.42 4.43 6.04
CA THR A 67 11.59 4.37 4.82
C THR A 67 11.12 2.93 4.60
N VAL A 68 9.81 2.72 4.67
CA VAL A 68 9.17 1.41 4.67
C VAL A 68 8.03 1.33 3.66
N MET A 69 7.52 0.13 3.40
CA MET A 69 6.25 -0.10 2.72
C MET A 69 5.26 -0.77 3.66
N LEU A 70 3.97 -0.48 3.49
CA LEU A 70 2.90 -1.16 4.21
C LEU A 70 2.26 -2.19 3.29
N LEU A 71 2.45 -3.47 3.60
CA LEU A 71 1.96 -4.60 2.81
C LEU A 71 0.80 -5.28 3.52
N SER A 72 -0.35 -5.40 2.89
CA SER A 72 -1.41 -6.33 3.29
C SER A 72 -1.14 -7.69 2.62
N PRO A 73 -0.83 -8.75 3.40
CA PRO A 73 -0.56 -10.08 2.87
C PRO A 73 -1.83 -10.70 2.26
N ASP A 74 -1.65 -11.61 1.31
CA ASP A 74 -2.79 -12.35 0.76
C ASP A 74 -3.49 -13.22 1.82
N SER A 75 -4.81 -13.39 1.65
CA SER A 75 -5.62 -14.23 2.52
C SER A 75 -5.34 -15.70 2.25
N GLU A 76 -4.86 -16.45 3.25
CA GLU A 76 -4.62 -17.90 3.12
C GLU A 76 -5.94 -18.70 3.05
N SER A 77 -7.07 -18.13 3.49
CA SER A 77 -8.37 -18.80 3.64
C SER A 77 -9.33 -18.52 2.47
N SER A 78 -8.97 -18.95 1.26
CA SER A 78 -9.90 -18.95 0.11
C SER A 78 -10.89 -20.13 0.12
N VAL A 79 -11.62 -20.32 1.23
CA VAL A 79 -12.80 -21.22 1.24
C VAL A 79 -14.03 -20.51 0.66
N ASP A 80 -14.01 -19.18 0.59
CA ASP A 80 -15.07 -18.41 -0.03
C ASP A 80 -14.69 -17.93 -1.44
N ASN A 81 -15.46 -18.42 -2.42
CA ASN A 81 -15.44 -18.04 -3.84
C ASN A 81 -15.91 -16.59 -4.07
N TYR A 82 -15.31 -15.59 -3.42
CA TYR A 82 -15.58 -14.19 -3.72
C TYR A 82 -14.51 -13.58 -4.63
N THR A 83 -14.99 -12.76 -5.56
CA THR A 83 -14.33 -11.96 -6.60
C THR A 83 -13.36 -10.89 -6.08
N GLY A 84 -12.69 -11.14 -4.95
CA GLY A 84 -11.75 -10.23 -4.31
C GLY A 84 -10.35 -10.25 -4.93
N ALA A 85 -9.51 -9.31 -4.50
CA ALA A 85 -8.10 -9.27 -4.88
C ALA A 85 -7.33 -10.48 -4.33
N CYS A 86 -6.82 -11.33 -5.21
CA CYS A 86 -5.75 -12.28 -4.88
C CYS A 86 -4.37 -11.60 -5.03
N GLY A 87 -3.47 -11.93 -4.11
CA GLY A 87 -2.09 -11.47 -4.02
C GLY A 87 -1.86 -10.40 -2.96
N ASN A 88 -0.58 -10.14 -2.68
CA ASN A 88 -0.17 -9.09 -1.76
C ASN A 88 -0.54 -7.70 -2.30
N LEU A 89 -0.95 -6.81 -1.39
CA LEU A 89 -1.29 -5.43 -1.73
C LEU A 89 -0.43 -4.47 -0.90
N THR A 90 -0.04 -3.34 -1.46
CA THR A 90 0.72 -2.30 -0.77
C THR A 90 -0.09 -1.02 -0.66
N LEU A 91 0.05 -0.30 0.45
CA LEU A 91 -0.55 1.02 0.60
C LEU A 91 0.14 1.99 -0.37
N ALA A 92 -0.66 2.78 -1.09
CA ALA A 92 -0.19 3.74 -2.05
C ALA A 92 -1.05 5.00 -2.09
N ILE A 93 -0.44 6.13 -2.43
CA ILE A 93 -1.12 7.41 -2.65
C ILE A 93 -2.10 7.26 -3.81
N ASN A 94 -3.36 7.65 -3.66
CA ASN A 94 -4.34 7.68 -4.74
C ASN A 94 -4.63 9.12 -5.18
N LEU A 95 -4.44 9.39 -6.46
CA LEU A 95 -4.76 10.67 -7.08
C LEU A 95 -6.18 10.63 -7.64
N GLU A 96 -7.01 11.56 -7.19
CA GLU A 96 -8.30 11.77 -7.83
C GLU A 96 -8.11 12.33 -9.23
N GLU A 97 -8.97 11.89 -10.16
CA GLU A 97 -8.89 12.24 -11.57
C GLU A 97 -8.90 13.75 -11.79
N ILE A 98 -9.69 14.49 -11.00
CA ILE A 98 -9.79 15.94 -11.05
C ILE A 98 -8.46 16.62 -10.69
N SER A 99 -7.73 16.08 -9.70
CA SER A 99 -6.44 16.62 -9.26
C SER A 99 -5.35 16.43 -10.31
N ILE A 100 -5.45 15.41 -11.16
CA ILE A 100 -4.49 15.13 -12.24
C ILE A 100 -4.53 16.23 -13.31
N TYR A 101 -5.70 16.80 -13.60
CA TYR A 101 -5.85 17.84 -14.63
C TYR A 101 -5.27 19.19 -14.21
N SER A 102 -5.24 19.46 -12.91
CA SER A 102 -4.89 20.78 -12.37
C SER A 102 -3.48 20.84 -11.80
N ALA A 103 -3.00 19.78 -11.15
CA ALA A 103 -1.86 19.85 -10.25
C ALA A 103 -0.52 19.52 -10.92
N VAL A 104 0.51 20.30 -10.58
CA VAL A 104 1.92 20.04 -10.92
C VAL A 104 2.61 19.22 -9.80
N SER A 105 1.99 19.18 -8.62
CA SER A 105 2.47 18.50 -7.41
C SER A 105 1.29 17.82 -6.69
N LEU A 106 1.59 16.99 -5.69
CA LEU A 106 0.57 16.50 -4.76
C LEU A 106 -0.04 17.66 -3.95
N GLN A 107 -1.33 17.56 -3.65
CA GLN A 107 -2.12 18.55 -2.92
C GLN A 107 -2.90 17.86 -1.81
N ALA A 108 -2.83 18.35 -0.58
CA ALA A 108 -3.64 17.83 0.51
C ALA A 108 -5.10 18.31 0.39
N PRO A 109 -6.09 17.51 0.80
CA PRO A 109 -5.96 16.10 1.17
C PRO A 109 -5.83 15.18 -0.05
N CYS A 110 -4.98 14.15 0.05
CA CYS A 110 -4.84 13.10 -0.97
C CYS A 110 -5.56 11.82 -0.54
N GLY A 111 -6.09 11.07 -1.50
CA GLY A 111 -6.63 9.73 -1.23
C GLY A 111 -5.51 8.72 -0.99
N VAL A 112 -5.86 7.57 -0.41
CA VAL A 112 -5.01 6.38 -0.39
C VAL A 112 -5.74 5.19 -0.96
N SER A 113 -4.98 4.22 -1.45
CA SER A 113 -5.49 2.97 -2.01
C SER A 113 -4.49 1.85 -1.79
N ALA A 114 -4.93 0.61 -1.98
CA ALA A 114 -4.08 -0.56 -1.94
C ALA A 114 -3.85 -1.08 -3.38
N VAL A 115 -2.59 -1.30 -3.75
CA VAL A 115 -2.17 -1.65 -5.11
C VAL A 115 -1.38 -2.95 -5.13
N LYS A 116 -1.36 -3.65 -6.26
CA LYS A 116 -0.57 -4.89 -6.42
C LYS A 116 0.93 -4.65 -6.59
N THR A 117 1.37 -3.40 -6.74
CA THR A 117 2.77 -3.07 -6.95
C THR A 117 3.57 -3.32 -5.70
N ILE A 118 4.62 -4.11 -5.82
CA ILE A 118 5.46 -4.54 -4.70
C ILE A 118 6.82 -3.83 -4.71
N ASP A 119 7.22 -3.29 -5.86
CA ASP A 119 8.44 -2.52 -5.98
C ASP A 119 8.34 -1.20 -5.21
N PRO A 120 9.40 -0.82 -4.46
CA PRO A 120 9.42 0.42 -3.71
C PRO A 120 9.56 1.62 -4.65
N VAL A 121 8.51 2.45 -4.68
CA VAL A 121 8.42 3.69 -5.46
C VAL A 121 7.89 4.83 -4.61
N GLY A 122 8.12 6.07 -5.04
CA GLY A 122 7.59 7.29 -4.40
C GLY A 122 6.19 7.15 -3.84
N ARG A 123 5.30 6.55 -4.63
CA ARG A 123 3.87 6.39 -4.34
C ARG A 123 3.53 5.43 -3.19
N ASN A 124 4.32 4.38 -2.95
CA ASN A 124 4.00 3.31 -1.99
C ASN A 124 4.98 3.21 -0.83
N THR A 125 5.94 4.13 -0.74
CA THR A 125 6.86 4.24 0.40
C THR A 125 6.41 5.28 1.41
N PHE A 126 6.61 4.97 2.68
CA PHE A 126 6.28 5.81 3.82
C PHE A 126 7.48 5.91 4.77
N CYS A 127 7.64 7.05 5.43
CA CYS A 127 8.58 7.25 6.52
C CYS A 127 7.87 7.09 7.87
N LEU A 128 8.49 6.34 8.78
CA LEU A 128 8.01 6.22 10.15
C LEU A 128 8.43 7.45 10.96
N LEU A 129 7.47 8.14 11.57
CA LEU A 129 7.69 9.42 12.24
C LEU A 129 7.40 9.31 13.73
N SER A 130 8.25 9.96 14.52
CA SER A 130 8.05 10.13 15.96
C SER A 130 7.01 11.23 16.20
N VAL A 131 6.04 10.95 17.07
CA VAL A 131 5.00 11.92 17.51
C VAL A 131 5.10 12.26 18.99
N ASP A 132 5.91 11.51 19.74
CA ASP A 132 6.13 11.63 21.19
C ASP A 132 7.51 12.24 21.53
N GLY A 133 8.33 12.55 20.51
CA GLY A 133 9.65 13.13 20.68
C GLY A 133 10.78 12.11 20.80
N SER A 134 10.50 10.81 20.61
CA SER A 134 11.53 9.77 20.44
C SER A 134 12.53 10.12 19.34
N SER A 135 13.78 9.71 19.52
CA SER A 135 14.86 10.05 18.59
C SER A 135 14.83 9.20 17.31
N VAL A 136 15.32 9.78 16.22
CA VAL A 136 15.46 9.06 14.94
C VAL A 136 16.45 7.90 15.12
N GLY A 137 16.05 6.71 14.68
CA GLY A 137 16.82 5.47 14.85
C GLY A 137 16.42 4.62 16.05
N GLU A 138 15.59 5.13 16.97
CA GLU A 138 15.02 4.31 18.04
C GLU A 138 13.98 3.32 17.50
N PRO A 139 13.95 2.08 18.02
CA PRO A 139 12.97 1.09 17.61
C PRO A 139 11.57 1.48 18.11
N ILE A 140 10.58 1.38 17.22
CA ILE A 140 9.18 1.58 17.57
C ILE A 140 8.71 0.40 18.40
N ARG A 141 7.96 0.68 19.47
CA ARG A 141 7.43 -0.35 20.37
C ARG A 141 5.94 -0.61 20.15
N PHE A 142 5.48 -1.81 20.45
CA PHE A 142 4.05 -2.10 20.48
C PHE A 142 3.33 -1.19 21.49
N GLY A 143 2.21 -0.61 21.07
CA GLY A 143 1.45 0.39 21.83
C GLY A 143 2.01 1.82 21.75
N GLN A 144 3.23 2.02 21.24
CA GLN A 144 3.79 3.35 21.05
C GLN A 144 3.14 4.06 19.86
N LYS A 145 2.89 5.36 20.02
CA LYS A 145 2.30 6.19 18.98
C LYS A 145 3.37 6.59 17.97
N PHE A 146 3.04 6.51 16.69
CA PHE A 146 3.89 6.96 15.58
C PHE A 146 3.04 7.56 14.45
N GLY A 147 3.68 8.32 13.58
CA GLY A 147 3.10 8.86 12.36
C GLY A 147 3.62 8.11 11.13
N LEU A 148 2.83 8.11 10.07
CA LEU A 148 3.21 7.58 8.75
C LEU A 148 3.23 8.73 7.76
N GLY A 149 4.42 9.15 7.34
CA GLY A 149 4.61 10.23 6.36
C GLY A 149 4.94 9.69 4.96
N THR A 150 4.62 10.42 3.91
CA THR A 150 5.11 10.15 2.55
C THR A 150 5.25 11.46 1.79
N THR A 151 6.30 11.57 0.96
CA THR A 151 6.45 12.69 0.02
C THR A 151 5.95 12.33 -1.38
N GLY A 152 5.50 11.09 -1.61
CA GLY A 152 5.11 10.65 -2.95
C GLY A 152 6.24 10.68 -3.99
N GLY A 153 7.50 10.64 -3.54
CA GLY A 153 8.67 10.77 -4.42
C GLY A 153 9.05 12.23 -4.76
N PHE A 154 8.29 13.21 -4.27
CA PHE A 154 8.64 14.63 -4.31
C PHE A 154 9.62 14.98 -3.18
N SER A 155 10.20 16.19 -3.24
CA SER A 155 11.08 16.71 -2.18
C SER A 155 10.33 17.25 -0.98
N ASP A 156 9.18 17.91 -1.20
CA ASP A 156 8.30 18.54 -0.20
C ASP A 156 6.99 18.93 -0.94
N PRO A 157 5.82 19.07 -0.29
CA PRO A 157 5.49 18.83 1.13
C PRO A 157 5.46 17.34 1.53
N MET A 158 5.68 17.05 2.81
CA MET A 158 5.39 15.74 3.43
C MET A 158 3.90 15.62 3.73
N PHE A 159 3.30 14.47 3.42
CA PHE A 159 1.92 14.16 3.75
C PHE A 159 1.83 13.03 4.77
N TYR A 160 0.91 13.16 5.72
CA TYR A 160 0.73 12.24 6.84
C TYR A 160 -0.55 11.43 6.68
N LEU A 161 -0.46 10.13 6.92
CA LEU A 161 -1.62 9.24 6.90
C LEU A 161 -2.55 9.59 8.05
N ALA A 162 -3.80 9.93 7.72
CA ALA A 162 -4.81 10.35 8.67
C ALA A 162 -6.11 9.57 8.49
N SER A 163 -6.89 9.53 9.57
CA SER A 163 -8.27 9.08 9.53
C SER A 163 -9.11 9.88 10.52
N ASP A 164 -10.42 9.89 10.34
CA ASP A 164 -11.36 10.63 11.17
C ASP A 164 -12.68 9.85 11.25
N HIS A 165 -13.49 10.06 12.28
CA HIS A 165 -14.77 9.40 12.40
C HIS A 165 -15.63 9.58 11.14
N LYS A 166 -16.29 8.51 10.72
CA LYS A 166 -17.21 8.54 9.58
C LYS A 166 -18.27 9.63 9.83
N SER A 167 -18.40 10.56 8.89
CA SER A 167 -19.45 11.57 8.87
C SER A 167 -20.23 11.51 7.56
N PHE A 168 -21.29 12.31 7.45
CA PHE A 168 -22.05 12.44 6.20
C PHE A 168 -21.24 12.99 5.03
N ILE A 169 -20.12 13.67 5.33
CA ILE A 169 -19.25 14.30 4.33
C ILE A 169 -17.95 13.49 4.15
N ARG A 170 -17.46 12.83 5.22
CA ARG A 170 -16.19 12.09 5.24
C ARG A 170 -16.45 10.60 5.39
N PHE A 171 -16.41 9.89 4.27
CA PHE A 171 -16.58 8.43 4.22
C PHE A 171 -15.90 7.85 2.97
N ALA A 172 -15.56 6.57 3.05
CA ALA A 172 -14.89 5.84 1.97
C ALA A 172 -15.83 5.66 0.77
N LYS A 173 -15.34 5.95 -0.44
CA LYS A 173 -16.16 6.11 -1.66
C LYS A 173 -16.97 4.88 -2.06
N LYS A 174 -16.53 3.66 -1.71
CA LYS A 174 -17.16 2.40 -2.12
C LYS A 174 -17.83 1.70 -0.96
N SER A 175 -17.11 1.44 0.12
CA SER A 175 -17.65 0.76 1.30
C SER A 175 -18.53 1.66 2.18
N HIS A 176 -18.44 2.98 2.01
CA HIS A 176 -19.07 3.98 2.87
C HIS A 176 -18.64 3.83 4.34
N LEU A 177 -17.45 3.28 4.59
CA LEU A 177 -16.87 3.16 5.93
C LEU A 177 -15.98 4.37 6.25
N GLN A 178 -15.27 4.31 7.38
CA GLN A 178 -14.36 5.37 7.78
C GLN A 178 -13.19 5.46 6.78
N GLN A 179 -13.05 6.62 6.15
CA GLN A 179 -12.02 6.86 5.14
C GLN A 179 -10.63 7.03 5.76
N VAL A 180 -9.61 6.68 4.97
CA VAL A 180 -8.22 7.00 5.23
C VAL A 180 -7.76 7.94 4.14
N PHE A 181 -6.99 8.96 4.50
CA PHE A 181 -6.53 10.00 3.60
C PHE A 181 -5.16 10.52 4.05
N LEU A 182 -4.56 11.36 3.22
CA LEU A 182 -3.27 12.00 3.48
C LEU A 182 -3.51 13.50 3.67
N THR A 183 -2.89 14.08 4.70
CA THR A 183 -2.99 15.49 5.07
C THR A 183 -1.60 16.10 5.22
N ASP A 184 -1.43 17.40 5.03
CA ASP A 184 -0.17 18.14 5.24
C ASP A 184 0.02 18.62 6.69
N GLU A 185 -1.01 18.47 7.53
CA GLU A 185 -0.97 18.86 8.95
C GLU A 185 -0.77 17.67 9.89
N LEU A 186 0.26 17.73 10.74
CA LEU A 186 0.41 16.81 11.87
C LEU A 186 -0.63 17.11 12.95
N SER A 187 -1.40 16.09 13.31
CA SER A 187 -2.43 16.18 14.35
C SER A 187 -2.68 14.83 15.01
N TYR A 188 -3.53 14.78 16.03
CA TYR A 188 -3.90 13.50 16.65
C TYR A 188 -4.62 12.54 15.68
N LEU A 189 -5.19 13.05 14.57
CA LEU A 189 -5.76 12.25 13.48
C LEU A 189 -4.70 11.53 12.64
N THR A 190 -3.43 11.90 12.78
CA THR A 190 -2.29 11.28 12.09
C THR A 190 -1.53 10.30 12.98
N CYS A 191 -2.00 10.08 14.21
CA CYS A 191 -1.37 9.18 15.16
C CYS A 191 -1.89 7.74 14.99
N TRP A 192 -0.95 6.82 14.81
CA TRP A 192 -1.19 5.39 14.70
C TRP A 192 -0.37 4.65 15.76
N GLN A 193 -0.78 3.43 16.07
CA GLN A 193 -0.03 2.53 16.96
C GLN A 193 -0.01 1.13 16.37
N ALA A 194 1.09 0.41 16.59
CA ALA A 194 1.20 -0.98 16.23
C ALA A 194 0.75 -1.84 17.41
N ALA A 195 -0.14 -2.78 17.15
CA ALA A 195 -0.56 -3.79 18.10
C ALA A 195 -0.07 -5.17 17.63
N PHE A 196 0.26 -6.02 18.60
CA PHE A 196 0.62 -7.40 18.35
C PHE A 196 -0.57 -8.14 17.72
N LEU A 197 -0.27 -9.10 16.84
CA LEU A 197 -1.28 -9.81 16.05
C LEU A 197 -2.29 -10.52 16.96
N ASP A 198 -1.80 -11.39 17.84
CA ASP A 198 -2.64 -12.14 18.78
C ASP A 198 -3.16 -11.23 19.90
N PRO A 199 -4.49 -11.07 20.05
CA PRO A 199 -5.09 -10.27 21.12
C PRO A 199 -4.68 -10.72 22.52
N GLN A 200 -4.45 -12.02 22.74
CA GLN A 200 -4.12 -12.57 24.06
C GLN A 200 -2.72 -12.21 24.52
N LEU A 201 -1.81 -11.94 23.58
CA LEU A 201 -0.40 -11.64 23.85
C LEU A 201 -0.11 -10.13 23.84
N ARG A 202 -1.11 -9.27 23.59
CA ARG A 202 -0.88 -7.82 23.45
C ARG A 202 -0.34 -7.18 24.73
N LEU A 203 -0.77 -7.64 25.90
CA LEU A 203 -0.35 -7.08 27.18
C LEU A 203 1.09 -7.45 27.50
N GLU A 204 1.49 -8.68 27.18
CA GLU A 204 2.84 -9.21 27.41
C GLU A 204 3.87 -8.58 26.49
N TYR A 205 3.47 -8.30 25.24
CA TYR A 205 4.35 -7.68 24.24
C TYR A 205 4.29 -6.15 24.22
N GLU A 206 3.44 -5.52 25.05
CA GLU A 206 3.38 -4.07 25.15
C GLU A 206 4.76 -3.49 25.54
N GLY A 207 5.20 -2.44 24.83
CA GLY A 207 6.53 -1.85 25.04
C GLY A 207 7.72 -2.63 24.45
N SER A 208 7.48 -3.82 23.90
CA SER A 208 8.48 -4.57 23.14
C SER A 208 8.70 -3.96 21.76
N PRO A 209 9.93 -3.98 21.20
CA PRO A 209 10.20 -3.44 19.87
C PRO A 209 9.47 -4.23 18.79
N VAL A 210 8.95 -3.53 17.78
CA VAL A 210 8.20 -4.11 16.67
C VAL A 210 9.18 -4.73 15.67
N PRO A 211 9.12 -6.05 15.41
CA PRO A 211 9.98 -6.69 14.44
C PRO A 211 9.62 -6.27 13.02
N ALA A 212 10.64 -6.01 12.20
CA ALA A 212 10.47 -5.72 10.79
C ALA A 212 9.94 -6.94 10.04
N ASN A 213 9.21 -6.72 8.93
CA ASN A 213 8.68 -7.77 8.06
C ASN A 213 7.78 -8.80 8.77
N SER A 214 7.21 -8.44 9.93
CA SER A 214 6.28 -9.28 10.68
C SER A 214 4.85 -8.76 10.57
N LYS A 215 3.86 -9.65 10.70
CA LYS A 215 2.44 -9.29 10.69
C LYS A 215 2.08 -8.53 11.97
N VAL A 216 1.45 -7.37 11.81
CA VAL A 216 1.00 -6.48 12.89
C VAL A 216 -0.37 -5.91 12.56
N ILE A 217 -1.05 -5.39 13.58
CA ILE A 217 -2.26 -4.58 13.42
C ILE A 217 -1.90 -3.11 13.59
N ILE A 218 -2.25 -2.28 12.61
CA ILE A 218 -2.05 -0.83 12.70
C ILE A 218 -3.37 -0.20 13.12
N THR A 219 -3.39 0.41 14.31
CA THR A 219 -4.61 0.98 14.91
C THR A 219 -4.52 2.50 14.95
N HIS A 220 -5.58 3.17 14.54
CA HIS A 220 -5.69 4.62 14.60
C HIS A 220 -5.98 5.08 16.03
N CYS A 221 -5.13 5.93 16.60
CA CYS A 221 -5.19 6.31 18.01
C CYS A 221 -6.43 7.15 18.36
N HIS A 222 -6.99 7.91 17.41
CA HIS A 222 -8.16 8.75 17.69
C HIS A 222 -9.47 7.94 17.69
N THR A 223 -9.64 7.01 16.75
CA THR A 223 -10.89 6.27 16.58
C THR A 223 -10.85 4.84 17.13
N ASN A 224 -9.68 4.35 17.55
CA ASN A 224 -9.44 2.96 17.96
C ASN A 224 -9.95 1.93 16.93
N ARG A 225 -9.82 2.29 15.64
CA ARG A 225 -10.13 1.40 14.52
C ARG A 225 -8.85 1.01 13.82
N SER A 226 -8.83 -0.19 13.26
CA SER A 226 -7.64 -0.74 12.61
C SER A 226 -7.65 -0.44 11.12
N LEU A 227 -6.48 -0.21 10.54
CA LEU A 227 -6.32 -0.06 9.11
C LEU A 227 -6.68 -1.38 8.41
N ALA A 228 -7.42 -1.31 7.31
CA ALA A 228 -7.92 -2.50 6.63
C ALA A 228 -7.96 -2.36 5.11
N VAL A 229 -7.81 -3.50 4.44
CA VAL A 229 -8.08 -3.66 3.01
C VAL A 229 -9.15 -4.74 2.84
N PRO A 230 -10.41 -4.37 2.57
CA PRO A 230 -11.50 -5.33 2.40
C PRO A 230 -11.36 -6.25 1.18
N ARG A 231 -10.49 -5.91 0.21
CA ARG A 231 -10.17 -6.64 -1.04
C ARG A 231 -11.33 -6.84 -2.03
N ASN A 232 -12.58 -6.63 -1.63
CA ASN A 232 -13.77 -6.69 -2.47
C ASN A 232 -14.13 -5.32 -3.12
N PHE A 233 -13.80 -4.22 -2.45
CA PHE A 233 -14.05 -2.88 -2.96
C PHE A 233 -12.85 -2.36 -3.75
N TRP A 234 -13.02 -2.21 -5.06
CA TRP A 234 -12.01 -1.66 -5.95
C TRP A 234 -12.56 -0.51 -6.81
N THR A 235 -11.65 0.35 -7.25
CA THR A 235 -11.92 1.44 -8.18
C THR A 235 -10.88 1.43 -9.29
N ARG A 236 -11.25 1.88 -10.48
CA ARG A 236 -10.31 2.11 -11.57
C ARG A 236 -9.75 3.52 -11.41
N SER A 237 -8.45 3.64 -11.17
CA SER A 237 -7.74 4.92 -11.19
C SER A 237 -6.86 5.00 -12.44
N TYR A 238 -6.16 6.13 -12.56
CA TYR A 238 -5.17 6.35 -13.61
C TYR A 238 -4.08 5.26 -13.63
N PHE A 239 -3.71 4.73 -12.47
CA PHE A 239 -2.68 3.68 -12.34
C PHE A 239 -3.22 2.25 -12.48
N GLY A 240 -4.52 2.09 -12.77
CA GLY A 240 -5.14 0.80 -13.00
C GLY A 240 -6.17 0.42 -11.94
N ARG A 241 -6.20 -0.86 -11.56
CA ARG A 241 -7.15 -1.38 -10.56
C ARG A 241 -6.57 -1.22 -9.16
N GLU A 242 -7.29 -0.50 -8.31
CA GLU A 242 -6.84 -0.20 -6.95
C GLU A 242 -7.95 -0.53 -5.94
N TYR A 243 -7.54 -0.99 -4.77
CA TYR A 243 -8.45 -1.42 -3.73
C TYR A 243 -8.62 -0.31 -2.69
N GLU A 244 -9.83 -0.23 -2.15
CA GLU A 244 -10.12 0.76 -1.13
C GLU A 244 -9.41 0.41 0.19
N VAL A 245 -8.80 1.42 0.81
CA VAL A 245 -8.21 1.32 2.15
C VAL A 245 -9.08 2.11 3.11
N ILE A 246 -9.41 1.49 4.23
CA ILE A 246 -10.33 2.05 5.22
C ILE A 246 -9.80 1.85 6.64
N CYS A 247 -10.41 2.54 7.59
CA CYS A 247 -10.15 2.32 9.01
C CYS A 247 -11.35 1.58 9.63
N HIS A 248 -11.30 0.25 9.64
CA HIS A 248 -12.36 -0.59 10.19
C HIS A 248 -11.78 -1.87 10.75
N THR A 249 -12.17 -2.23 11.97
CA THR A 249 -11.75 -3.49 12.60
C THR A 249 -12.76 -4.58 12.25
N TYR A 250 -12.38 -5.48 11.35
CA TYR A 250 -13.11 -6.70 11.03
C TYR A 250 -12.77 -7.76 12.08
N LEU A 251 -13.79 -8.37 12.67
CA LEU A 251 -13.63 -9.37 13.73
C LEU A 251 -14.30 -10.66 13.31
N ASP A 252 -13.64 -11.77 13.56
CA ASP A 252 -14.19 -13.11 13.35
C ASP A 252 -15.18 -13.51 14.47
N SER A 253 -15.68 -14.74 14.42
CA SER A 253 -16.58 -15.31 15.44
C SER A 253 -15.96 -15.36 16.84
N HIS A 254 -14.63 -15.34 16.95
CA HIS A 254 -13.87 -15.37 18.20
C HIS A 254 -13.45 -13.97 18.68
N ARG A 255 -13.91 -12.91 18.00
CA ARG A 255 -13.54 -11.51 18.26
C ARG A 255 -12.05 -11.23 18.06
N VAL A 256 -11.42 -11.98 17.17
CA VAL A 256 -10.04 -11.75 16.70
C VAL A 256 -10.09 -11.01 15.37
N GLU A 257 -9.14 -10.11 15.14
CA GLU A 257 -9.07 -9.37 13.88
C GLU A 257 -8.87 -10.31 12.68
N GLU A 258 -9.63 -10.06 11.61
CA GLU A 258 -9.51 -10.81 10.34
C GLU A 258 -8.24 -10.42 9.56
N ASP A 259 -7.90 -11.25 8.58
CA ASP A 259 -6.78 -11.04 7.64
C ASP A 259 -6.79 -9.69 6.91
N LYS A 260 -7.98 -9.13 6.66
CA LYS A 260 -8.18 -7.77 6.11
C LYS A 260 -7.48 -6.69 6.92
N ASN A 261 -7.25 -6.91 8.21
CA ASN A 261 -6.59 -5.99 9.12
C ASN A 261 -5.09 -6.24 9.28
N TYR A 262 -4.55 -7.28 8.67
CA TYR A 262 -3.14 -7.64 8.82
C TYR A 262 -2.28 -6.77 7.90
N TRP A 263 -1.22 -6.22 8.47
CA TRP A 263 -0.22 -5.45 7.76
C TRP A 263 1.17 -5.97 8.10
N VAL A 264 2.06 -5.89 7.13
CA VAL A 264 3.49 -6.15 7.28
C VAL A 264 4.21 -4.86 6.95
N ILE A 265 5.01 -4.37 7.89
CA ILE A 265 5.87 -3.20 7.68
C ILE A 265 7.17 -3.69 7.06
N VAL A 266 7.31 -3.47 5.76
CA VAL A 266 8.41 -4.02 4.95
C VAL A 266 9.59 -3.06 4.93
N THR A 267 10.77 -3.58 5.27
CA THR A 267 12.07 -2.90 5.21
C THR A 267 12.97 -3.56 4.17
N ALA A 268 14.06 -2.90 3.76
CA ALA A 268 15.08 -3.54 2.93
C ALA A 268 15.84 -4.60 3.74
N ASN A 269 16.23 -5.69 3.07
CA ASN A 269 17.03 -6.73 3.67
C ASN A 269 18.52 -6.33 3.64
N PRO A 270 19.28 -6.51 4.74
CA PRO A 270 20.73 -6.26 4.73
C PRO A 270 21.51 -7.18 3.76
N GLY A 271 20.93 -8.31 3.33
CA GLY A 271 21.59 -9.31 2.49
C GLY A 271 21.37 -9.23 0.99
N ASP A 272 20.45 -8.39 0.47
CA ASP A 272 20.20 -8.31 -0.97
C ASP A 272 19.49 -7.00 -1.36
N ASN A 273 19.75 -6.48 -2.56
CA ASN A 273 19.11 -5.26 -3.12
C ASN A 273 17.66 -5.52 -3.59
N GLY A 274 16.93 -6.44 -2.94
CA GLY A 274 15.58 -6.88 -3.29
C GLY A 274 14.61 -6.88 -2.10
N THR A 275 13.32 -6.77 -2.40
CA THR A 275 12.25 -6.91 -1.40
C THR A 275 12.07 -8.38 -1.04
N MET A 276 11.74 -8.68 0.23
CA MET A 276 11.59 -10.04 0.78
C MET A 276 10.46 -10.89 0.17
N ILE A 277 9.82 -10.41 -0.89
CA ILE A 277 8.64 -11.04 -1.48
C ILE A 277 9.03 -12.14 -2.48
N ASP A 278 10.31 -12.20 -2.84
CA ASP A 278 10.90 -13.21 -3.73
C ASP A 278 11.50 -14.43 -3.01
N ARG A 279 11.30 -14.58 -1.69
CA ARG A 279 11.79 -15.80 -1.00
C ARG A 279 10.79 -16.95 -1.18
N PRO A 280 11.17 -18.06 -1.84
CA PRO A 280 10.40 -19.29 -1.72
C PRO A 280 10.43 -19.75 -0.25
N ASP A 281 9.32 -20.32 0.21
CA ASP A 281 9.19 -20.88 1.56
C ASP A 281 10.39 -21.78 1.88
N PRO A 282 10.94 -21.72 3.11
CA PRO A 282 12.00 -22.63 3.51
C PRO A 282 11.45 -24.06 3.42
N GLN A 283 11.99 -24.83 2.46
CA GLN A 283 11.64 -26.24 2.35
C GLN A 283 11.98 -26.93 3.69
N PRO A 284 11.03 -27.66 4.30
CA PRO A 284 11.32 -28.43 5.49
C PRO A 284 12.41 -29.45 5.14
N GLY A 285 13.54 -29.34 5.86
CA GLY A 285 14.74 -30.13 5.61
C GLY A 285 14.42 -31.62 5.47
N GLY A 286 14.76 -32.17 4.30
CA GLY A 286 14.69 -33.60 4.03
C GLY A 286 15.72 -34.36 4.85
N ILE A 287 15.34 -34.78 6.05
CA ILE A 287 15.96 -35.94 6.69
C ILE A 287 15.35 -37.15 5.98
N GLY A 288 16.12 -37.72 5.05
CA GLY A 288 15.75 -38.93 4.32
C GLY A 288 15.50 -40.09 5.29
N LYS A 289 14.23 -40.42 5.51
CA LYS A 289 13.83 -41.73 6.01
C LYS A 289 13.97 -42.71 4.85
N LYS A 290 15.11 -43.42 4.81
CA LYS A 290 15.22 -44.66 4.04
C LYS A 290 14.34 -45.70 4.73
N GLU A 291 13.25 -46.05 4.06
CA GLU A 291 12.49 -47.26 4.33
C GLU A 291 13.41 -48.47 4.18
N PHE A 292 13.61 -49.22 5.27
CA PHE A 292 14.13 -50.57 5.23
C PHE A 292 12.97 -51.49 5.61
N CYS A 293 12.23 -51.96 4.60
CA CYS A 293 11.48 -53.20 4.71
C CYS A 293 12.50 -54.34 4.56
N GLN A 294 12.75 -55.10 5.63
CA GLN A 294 13.33 -56.43 5.52
C GLN A 294 12.29 -57.45 5.98
N GLU A 295 12.00 -58.34 5.05
CA GLU A 295 11.13 -59.50 5.17
C GLU A 295 11.55 -60.37 6.35
N THR A 296 10.59 -60.69 7.21
CA THR A 296 10.74 -61.69 8.27
C THR A 296 10.63 -63.08 7.65
N GLU A 297 11.78 -63.74 7.45
CA GLU A 297 11.82 -65.18 7.22
C GLU A 297 11.81 -65.95 8.56
N ASN A 298 10.92 -66.95 8.60
CA ASN A 298 10.62 -67.83 9.71
C ASN A 298 11.83 -68.71 10.09
N ILE A 299 12.21 -68.74 11.37
CA ILE A 299 13.05 -69.80 11.93
C ILE A 299 12.32 -70.48 13.09
N LYS A 300 12.19 -71.80 12.94
CA LYS A 300 11.52 -72.76 13.81
C LYS A 300 12.25 -72.94 15.14
N ILE A 301 11.49 -73.02 16.22
CA ILE A 301 11.92 -73.44 17.56
C ILE A 301 11.89 -74.98 17.61
N PRO A 302 12.94 -75.68 18.08
CA PRO A 302 12.85 -77.10 18.38
C PRO A 302 12.45 -77.37 19.83
N ASP A 303 11.67 -78.44 19.99
CA ASP A 303 10.97 -78.88 21.20
C ASP A 303 11.88 -79.26 22.39
N TYR A 304 11.28 -79.13 23.58
CA TYR A 304 11.79 -79.53 24.89
C TYR A 304 12.13 -81.03 24.99
N LYS A 305 13.23 -81.32 25.70
CA LYS A 305 13.38 -82.47 26.60
C LYS A 305 14.02 -82.01 27.90
#